data_AF-A0A2W6R8X8-F1
#
_entry.id   AF-A0A2W6R8X8-F1
#
_cell.length_a   1.000
_cell.length_b   1.000
_cell.length_c   1.000
_cell.angle_alpha   90.00
_cell.angle_beta   90.00
_cell.angle_gamma   90.00
#
_symmetry.space_group_name_H-M   'P 1'
#
loop_
_entity.id
_entity.type
_entity.pdbx_description
1 polymer ?
#
loop_
_entity_poly.entity_id
_entity_poly.type
_entity_poly.pdbx_seq_one_letter_code
_entity_poly.pdbx_strand_id
1 'polypeptide(L)' 'MRILILSTALALPLLAACGTTGGVNRYQQEMDALEAACARDQGILVPTGVQTGRPQTEYACKITGGASRIPRAD' A
#
# COMPACT_ATOMS: atom_id res chain seq x y z
N MET A 1 -49.64 23.32 -10.39
CA MET A 1 -48.38 23.24 -9.63
C MET A 1 -48.12 21.78 -9.28
N ARG A 2 -46.96 21.27 -9.69
CA ARG A 2 -46.19 20.11 -9.16
C ARG A 2 -46.94 18.90 -8.60
N ILE A 3 -46.91 17.81 -9.36
CA ILE A 3 -46.90 16.45 -8.80
C ILE A 3 -45.76 15.70 -9.53
N LEU A 4 -44.65 15.53 -8.82
CA LEU A 4 -43.48 14.76 -9.25
C LEU A 4 -43.80 13.28 -9.04
N ILE A 5 -43.98 12.53 -10.12
CA ILE A 5 -44.30 11.09 -10.05
C ILE A 5 -43.16 10.29 -10.69
N LEU A 6 -42.40 9.69 -9.79
CA LEU A 6 -41.77 8.37 -9.84
C LEU A 6 -40.77 8.01 -10.97
N SER A 7 -39.53 7.87 -10.52
CA SER A 7 -38.84 6.57 -10.48
C SER A 7 -38.50 5.91 -11.82
N THR A 8 -37.60 6.52 -12.58
CA THR A 8 -36.80 5.78 -13.58
C THR A 8 -35.56 5.18 -12.91
N ALA A 9 -35.72 3.91 -12.54
CA ALA A 9 -34.73 2.84 -12.63
C ALA A 9 -33.34 3.09 -12.01
N LEU A 10 -33.21 2.56 -10.79
CA LEU A 10 -31.97 2.01 -10.26
C LEU A 10 -31.39 0.97 -11.24
N ALA A 11 -30.39 1.35 -12.02
CA ALA A 11 -29.40 0.45 -12.59
C ALA A 11 -28.19 1.33 -12.88
N LEU A 12 -27.20 1.41 -12.00
CA LEU A 12 -26.01 0.58 -12.10
C LEU A 12 -25.23 0.66 -10.77
N PRO A 13 -25.02 -0.47 -10.08
CA PRO A 13 -23.80 -0.65 -9.29
C PRO A 13 -23.04 -1.86 -9.85
N LEU A 14 -22.53 -1.76 -11.08
CA LEU A 14 -21.66 -2.79 -11.69
C LEU A 14 -20.17 -2.47 -11.53
N LEU A 15 -19.80 -1.51 -10.68
CA LEU A 15 -18.39 -1.14 -10.43
C LEU A 15 -17.85 -1.60 -9.05
N ALA A 16 -18.63 -2.36 -8.27
CA ALA A 16 -18.23 -2.79 -6.93
C ALA A 16 -17.47 -4.13 -6.89
N ALA A 17 -16.80 -4.53 -7.99
CA ALA A 17 -16.05 -5.80 -8.04
C ALA A 17 -14.60 -5.68 -8.51
N CYS A 18 -14.02 -4.47 -8.53
CA CYS A 18 -12.57 -4.32 -8.31
C CYS A 18 -12.29 -4.25 -6.80
N GLY A 19 -13.02 -5.08 -6.03
CA GLY A 19 -12.77 -5.29 -4.62
C GLY A 19 -11.58 -6.23 -4.52
N THR A 20 -10.44 -5.67 -4.13
CA THR A 20 -9.29 -6.44 -3.65
C THR A 20 -9.82 -7.56 -2.78
N THR A 21 -9.52 -8.80 -3.17
CA THR A 21 -10.13 -10.01 -2.64
C THR A 21 -10.03 -10.02 -1.12
N GLY A 22 -11.20 -9.96 -0.47
CA GLY A 22 -11.40 -9.96 0.97
C GLY A 22 -10.88 -11.23 1.61
N GLY A 23 -9.61 -11.20 1.97
CA GLY A 23 -8.88 -12.12 2.81
C GLY A 23 -7.60 -11.42 3.23
N VAL A 24 -7.03 -11.76 4.37
CA VAL A 24 -5.67 -11.31 4.72
C VAL A 24 -4.75 -11.93 3.67
N ASN A 25 -4.53 -11.19 2.58
CA ASN A 25 -3.77 -11.65 1.44
C ASN A 25 -2.34 -11.84 1.97
N ARG A 26 -1.71 -12.97 1.65
CA ARG A 26 -0.30 -13.22 2.01
C ARG A 26 0.58 -12.02 1.66
N TYR A 27 0.27 -11.34 0.55
CA TYR A 27 0.90 -10.10 0.16
C TYR A 27 0.81 -9.00 1.23
N GLN A 28 -0.37 -8.78 1.84
CA GLN A 28 -0.54 -7.79 2.90
C GLN A 28 0.22 -8.18 4.17
N GLN A 29 0.23 -9.45 4.53
CA GLN A 29 1.01 -9.91 5.69
C GLN A 29 2.53 -9.74 5.45
N GLU A 30 3.00 -10.03 4.23
CA GLU A 30 4.39 -9.78 3.83
C GLU A 30 4.69 -8.26 3.78
N MET A 31 3.73 -7.42 3.38
CA MET A 31 3.86 -5.96 3.41
C MET A 31 3.97 -5.42 4.83
N ASP A 32 3.09 -5.82 5.74
CA ASP A 32 3.11 -5.39 7.14
C ASP A 32 4.43 -5.79 7.82
N ALA A 33 4.92 -7.00 7.56
CA ALA A 33 6.21 -7.46 8.08
C ALA A 33 7.38 -6.65 7.51
N LEU A 34 7.33 -6.31 6.21
CA LEU A 34 8.34 -5.49 5.56
C LEU A 34 8.34 -4.04 6.10
N GLU A 35 7.16 -3.48 6.35
CA GLU A 35 6.98 -2.15 6.93
C GLU A 35 7.52 -2.08 8.35
N ALA A 36 7.17 -3.07 9.19
CA ALA A 36 7.69 -3.15 10.55
C ALA A 36 9.22 -3.28 10.60
N ALA A 37 9.82 -4.06 9.68
CA ALA A 37 11.26 -4.17 9.56
C ALA A 37 11.90 -2.84 9.14
N CYS A 38 11.36 -2.18 8.12
CA CYS A 38 11.91 -0.91 7.63
C CYS A 38 11.76 0.23 8.65
N ALA A 39 10.63 0.29 9.35
CA ALA A 39 10.39 1.27 10.40
C ALA A 39 11.33 1.08 11.60
N ARG A 40 11.65 -0.17 11.98
CA ARG A 40 12.66 -0.47 13.01
C ARG A 40 14.04 0.09 12.66
N ASP A 41 14.40 0.03 11.38
CA ASP A 41 15.68 0.55 10.89
C ASP A 41 15.66 2.08 10.67
N GLN A 42 14.58 2.75 11.10
CA GLN A 42 14.34 4.18 10.91
C GLN A 42 14.35 4.59 9.43
N GLY A 43 13.89 3.67 8.58
CA GLY A 43 13.73 3.87 7.15
C GLY A 43 12.30 4.12 6.73
N ILE A 44 12.13 4.38 5.44
CA ILE A 44 10.86 4.57 4.76
C ILE A 44 10.82 3.61 3.58
N LEU A 45 9.70 2.89 3.41
CA LEU A 45 9.47 2.05 2.24
C LEU A 45 9.28 2.92 0.99
N VAL A 46 10.04 2.62 -0.05
CA VAL A 46 9.99 3.32 -1.34
C VAL A 46 9.70 2.30 -2.44
N PRO A 47 8.70 2.54 -3.31
CA PRO A 47 8.41 1.66 -4.43
C PRO A 47 9.56 1.69 -5.46
N THR A 48 9.95 0.52 -5.95
CA THR A 48 11.00 0.34 -6.97
C THR A 48 10.47 0.48 -8.39
N GLY A 49 9.13 0.48 -8.56
CA GLY A 49 8.45 0.55 -9.86
C GLY A 49 8.28 -0.80 -10.55
N VAL A 50 8.70 -1.90 -9.92
CA VAL A 50 8.46 -3.26 -10.38
C VAL A 50 7.16 -3.78 -9.74
N GLN A 51 6.38 -4.59 -10.46
CA GLN A 51 5.21 -5.31 -9.93
C GLN A 51 5.36 -6.81 -10.22
N THR A 52 5.51 -7.60 -9.17
CA THR A 52 5.82 -9.05 -9.21
C THR A 52 4.83 -9.89 -8.38
N GLY A 53 3.91 -9.26 -7.65
CA GLY A 53 3.11 -9.88 -6.60
C GLY A 53 3.90 -10.20 -5.32
N ARG A 54 5.07 -9.59 -5.12
CA ARG A 54 5.98 -9.86 -3.99
C ARG A 54 6.48 -8.54 -3.40
N PRO A 55 6.05 -8.16 -2.20
CA PRO A 55 6.32 -6.83 -1.68
C PRO A 55 7.81 -6.57 -1.42
N GLN A 56 8.54 -7.59 -0.95
CA GLN A 56 10.01 -7.55 -0.79
C GLN A 56 10.81 -7.20 -2.06
N THR A 57 10.25 -7.40 -3.26
CA THR A 57 10.92 -7.06 -4.53
C THR A 57 10.40 -5.76 -5.15
N GLU A 58 9.21 -5.35 -4.74
CA GLU A 58 8.53 -4.14 -5.25
C GLU A 58 8.85 -2.90 -4.41
N TYR A 59 9.28 -3.09 -3.17
CA TYR A 59 9.62 -2.02 -2.25
C TYR A 59 11.02 -2.20 -1.68
N ALA A 60 11.74 -1.10 -1.58
CA ALA A 60 13.04 -1.03 -0.93
C ALA A 60 12.94 -0.17 0.33
N CYS A 61 13.65 -0.57 1.39
CA CYS A 61 13.76 0.25 2.59
C CYS A 61 14.85 1.31 2.40
N LYS A 62 14.46 2.60 2.42
CA LYS A 62 15.39 3.73 2.33
C LYS A 62 15.57 4.34 3.72
N ILE A 63 16.78 4.22 4.28
CA ILE A 63 17.11 4.81 5.57
C ILE A 63 17.27 6.32 5.41
N THR A 64 16.40 7.12 6.05
CA THR A 64 16.42 8.58 5.99
C THR A 64 17.07 9.22 7.22
N GLY A 65 17.18 8.51 8.34
CA GLY A 65 17.80 8.98 9.58
C GLY A 65 19.31 8.73 9.70
N GLY A 66 19.89 7.99 8.76
CA GLY A 66 21.29 7.59 8.76
C GLY A 66 22.23 8.66 8.21
N ALA A 67 22.34 9.81 8.87
CA ALA A 67 23.62 10.50 8.88
C ALA A 67 24.57 9.63 9.72
N SER A 68 24.99 8.50 9.16
CA SER A 68 25.95 7.59 9.77
C SER A 68 27.19 8.43 10.06
N ARG A 69 27.39 8.85 11.31
CA ARG A 69 28.66 9.44 11.70
C ARG A 69 29.70 8.37 11.43
N ILE A 70 30.48 8.53 10.36
CA ILE A 70 31.68 7.73 10.16
C ILE A 70 32.55 8.07 11.36
N PRO A 71 32.82 7.15 12.31
CA PRO A 71 33.77 7.43 13.37
C PRO A 71 35.11 7.68 12.68
N ARG A 72 35.64 8.90 12.81
CA ARG A 72 36.99 9.23 12.37
C ARG A 72 37.92 8.37 13.21
N ALA A 73 38.65 7.47 12.57
CA ALA A 73 39.76 6.78 13.23
C ALA A 73 40.87 7.83 13.40
N ASP A 74 41.17 8.15 14.65
CA ASP A 74 42.35 8.91 15.06
C ASP A 74 43.55 7.96 15.26
#